data_AF-A0A2E8KEH8-F1
#
_entry.id   AF-A0A2E8KEH8-F1
#
_cell.length_a   1.000
_cell.length_b   1.000
_cell.length_c   1.000
_cell.angle_alpha   90.00
_cell.angle_beta   90.00
_cell.angle_gamma   90.00
#
_symmetry.space_group_name_H-M   'P 1'
#
loop_
_entity.id
_entity.type
_entity.pdbx_description
1 polymer ?
#
loop_
_entity_poly.entity_id
_entity_poly.type
_entity_poly.pdbx_seq_one_letter_code
_entity_poly.pdbx_strand_id
1 'polypeptide(L)'
;MAGKKRALFRQSIEKLGAIEHNIQINTASQRNDDITVRVPDGHYFMMGDNRDNSQDSRFWGPVSEQRIVGKAVAIWMHKEPGWHFPTFNRAGSFQ
;
A
#
# COMPACT_ATOMS: atom_id res chain seq x y z
N MET A 1 -8.92 7.43 36.48
CA MET A 1 -8.74 8.31 35.30
C MET A 1 -8.14 7.48 34.17
N ALA A 2 -8.96 6.90 33.29
CA ALA A 2 -8.48 6.11 32.15
C ALA A 2 -8.21 7.05 30.96
N GLY A 3 -6.93 7.29 30.63
CA GLY A 3 -6.55 8.07 29.45
C GLY A 3 -7.06 7.38 28.17
N LYS A 4 -7.84 8.08 27.36
CA LYS A 4 -8.23 7.62 26.02
C LYS A 4 -6.96 7.28 25.23
N LYS A 5 -6.72 6.00 24.92
CA LYS A 5 -5.67 5.59 23.97
C LYS A 5 -5.95 6.32 22.65
N ARG A 6 -5.05 7.23 22.24
CA ARG A 6 -5.13 7.84 20.90
C ARG A 6 -4.99 6.74 19.85
N ALA A 7 -5.87 6.72 18.86
CA ALA A 7 -5.72 5.82 17.72
C ALA A 7 -4.41 6.14 16.99
N LEU A 8 -3.55 5.13 16.82
CA LEU A 8 -2.25 5.27 16.15
C LEU A 8 -2.40 5.46 14.64
N PHE A 9 -3.57 5.18 14.08
CA PHE A 9 -3.85 5.31 12.66
C PHE A 9 -5.02 6.26 12.43
N ARG A 10 -4.89 7.08 11.39
CA ARG A 10 -5.90 8.03 10.92
C ARG A 10 -6.12 7.84 9.42
N GLN A 11 -7.38 7.79 8.99
CA GLN A 11 -7.71 7.88 7.58
C GLN A 11 -7.62 9.34 7.10
N SER A 12 -7.08 9.54 5.91
CA SER A 12 -6.95 10.84 5.26
C SER A 12 -7.22 10.72 3.76
N ILE A 13 -7.52 11.84 3.11
CA ILE A 13 -7.61 11.93 1.66
C ILE A 13 -6.32 12.57 1.15
N GLU A 14 -5.67 11.91 0.20
CA GLU A 14 -4.56 12.45 -0.56
C GLU A 14 -5.07 12.91 -1.94
N LYS A 15 -4.63 14.09 -2.38
CA LYS A 15 -4.94 14.63 -3.71
C LYS A 15 -3.72 14.56 -4.60
N LEU A 16 -3.79 13.74 -5.64
CA LEU A 16 -2.77 13.65 -6.69
C LEU A 16 -3.36 14.26 -7.97
N GLY A 17 -3.12 15.55 -8.16
CA GLY A 17 -3.78 16.32 -9.21
C GLY A 17 -5.29 16.36 -8.99
N ALA A 18 -6.05 15.78 -9.92
CA ALA A 18 -7.51 15.69 -9.84
C ALA A 18 -8.04 14.43 -9.14
N ILE A 19 -7.16 13.47 -8.79
CA ILE A 19 -7.56 12.18 -8.24
C ILE A 19 -7.42 12.22 -6.72
N GLU A 20 -8.49 11.81 -6.03
CA GLU A 20 -8.52 11.63 -4.59
C GLU A 20 -8.28 10.17 -4.23
N HIS A 21 -7.39 9.94 -3.27
CA HIS A 21 -7.06 8.61 -2.78
C HIS A 21 -7.30 8.52 -1.27
N ASN A 22 -7.99 7.47 -0.83
CA ASN A 22 -8.10 7.14 0.58
C ASN A 22 -6.78 6.57 1.06
N ILE A 23 -6.17 7.21 2.04
CA ILE A 23 -4.90 6.79 2.62
C ILE A 23 -5.05 6.59 4.13
N GLN A 24 -4.20 5.74 4.67
CA GLN A 24 -4.05 5.54 6.10
C GLN A 24 -2.70 6.12 6.52
N ILE A 25 -2.71 6.93 7.57
CA ILE A 25 -1.53 7.56 8.15
C ILE A 25 -1.36 7.04 9.58
N ASN A 26 -0.19 6.51 9.87
CA ASN A 26 0.27 6.19 11.21
C ASN A 26 0.80 7.46 11.87
N THR A 27 0.02 8.04 12.79
CA THR A 27 0.37 9.28 13.50
C THR A 27 1.52 9.13 14.49
N ALA A 28 1.95 7.91 14.79
CA ALA A 28 3.15 7.64 15.58
C ALA A 28 4.40 7.39 14.72
N SER A 29 4.24 7.30 13.40
CA SER A 29 5.34 7.12 12.46
C SER A 29 6.14 8.42 12.34
N GLN A 30 7.47 8.34 12.51
CA GLN A 30 8.39 9.47 12.25
C GLN A 30 9.02 9.37 10.85
N ARG A 31 8.29 8.80 9.89
CA ARG A 31 8.83 8.56 8.56
C ARG A 31 9.01 9.89 7.84
N ASN A 32 10.20 10.12 7.30
CA ASN A 32 10.47 11.27 6.45
C ASN A 32 10.06 10.88 5.02
N ASP A 33 8.80 11.12 4.68
CA ASP A 33 8.22 10.75 3.39
C ASP A 33 8.54 11.75 2.27
N ASP A 34 9.25 12.83 2.59
CA ASP A 34 9.72 13.81 1.60
C ASP A 34 10.98 13.29 0.89
N ILE A 35 10.77 12.40 -0.07
CA ILE A 35 11.84 11.84 -0.90
C ILE A 35 11.66 12.27 -2.36
N THR A 36 12.77 12.62 -3.00
CA THR A 36 12.81 12.84 -4.45
C THR A 36 13.67 11.76 -5.09
N VAL A 37 13.09 11.01 -6.02
CA VAL A 37 13.79 9.92 -6.72
C VAL A 37 13.62 10.11 -8.23
N ARG A 38 14.75 10.13 -8.95
CA ARG A 38 14.75 10.03 -10.42
C ARG A 38 14.76 8.55 -10.80
N VAL A 39 13.68 8.09 -11.43
CA VAL A 39 13.57 6.71 -11.90
C VAL A 39 14.42 6.55 -13.17
N PRO A 40 15.38 5.61 -13.22
CA PRO A 40 16.14 5.33 -14.44
C PRO A 40 15.27 4.71 -15.53
N ASP A 41 15.73 4.79 -16.78
CA ASP A 41 15.05 4.12 -17.90
C ASP A 41 15.01 2.59 -17.67
N GLY A 42 13.91 1.95 -18.08
CA GLY A 42 13.68 0.52 -17.84
C GLY A 42 13.52 0.12 -16.37
N HIS A 43 13.25 1.09 -15.48
CA HIS A 43 12.97 0.86 -14.06
C HIS A 43 11.62 1.43 -13.64
N TYR A 44 11.11 0.93 -12.52
CA TYR A 44 9.83 1.30 -11.95
C TYR A 44 9.97 1.61 -10.47
N PHE A 45 9.31 2.68 -10.02
CA PHE A 45 9.20 3.00 -8.61
C PHE A 45 7.91 2.40 -8.05
N MET A 46 8.03 1.45 -7.12
CA MET A 46 6.90 0.73 -6.55
C MET A 46 6.53 1.31 -5.19
N MET A 47 5.23 1.48 -4.94
CA MET A 47 4.68 1.83 -3.63
C MET A 47 3.52 0.92 -3.28
N GLY A 48 3.47 0.46 -2.04
CA GLY A 48 2.32 -0.30 -1.52
C GLY A 48 1.24 0.62 -0.95
N ASP A 49 -0.02 0.23 -1.11
CA ASP A 49 -1.19 1.00 -0.63
C ASP A 49 -1.17 1.19 0.89
N ASN A 50 -0.71 0.18 1.64
CA ASN A 50 -0.51 0.29 3.09
C ASN A 50 0.81 1.02 3.38
N ARG A 51 0.82 2.33 3.12
CA ARG A 51 2.04 3.14 3.01
C ARG A 51 2.95 3.06 4.23
N ASP A 52 2.41 3.10 5.43
CA ASP A 52 3.19 3.03 6.68
C ASP A 52 3.69 1.63 7.03
N ASN A 53 3.15 0.59 6.40
CA ASN A 53 3.49 -0.80 6.65
C ASN A 53 3.94 -1.53 5.37
N SER A 54 4.58 -0.79 4.48
CA SER A 54 5.09 -1.29 3.21
C SER A 54 6.58 -1.01 3.09
N GLN A 55 7.38 -2.07 2.96
CA GLN A 55 8.80 -1.99 2.64
C GLN A 55 8.95 -2.00 1.12
N ASP A 56 8.85 -0.83 0.49
CA ASP A 56 8.83 -0.66 -0.96
C ASP A 56 9.99 0.22 -1.49
N SER A 57 9.91 0.74 -2.73
CA SER A 57 11.01 1.47 -3.38
C SER A 57 11.49 2.70 -2.61
N ARG A 58 10.70 3.20 -1.65
CA ARG A 58 11.13 4.23 -0.69
C ARG A 58 12.29 3.77 0.20
N PHE A 59 12.48 2.47 0.37
CA PHE A 59 13.57 1.87 1.15
C PHE A 59 14.66 1.23 0.29
N TRP A 60 14.29 0.50 -0.77
CA TRP A 60 15.23 -0.31 -1.56
C TRP A 60 15.45 0.18 -3.00
N GLY A 61 14.87 1.31 -3.39
CA GLY A 61 15.07 1.96 -4.70
C GLY A 61 14.19 1.42 -5.84
N PRO A 62 14.35 1.89 -7.09
CA PRO A 62 13.57 1.41 -8.23
C PRO A 62 13.87 -0.04 -8.64
N VAL A 63 12.88 -0.75 -9.21
CA VAL A 63 13.01 -2.13 -9.73
C VAL A 63 13.24 -2.11 -11.24
N SER A 64 14.19 -2.89 -11.76
CA SER A 64 14.32 -3.12 -13.22
C SER A 64 13.12 -3.89 -13.79
N GLU A 65 12.68 -3.51 -14.99
CA GLU A 65 11.60 -4.18 -15.75
C GLU A 65 11.77 -5.70 -15.83
N GLN A 66 13.01 -6.19 -15.95
CA GLN A 66 13.31 -7.62 -16.07
C GLN A 66 12.90 -8.45 -14.85
N ARG A 67 12.68 -7.79 -13.69
CA ARG A 67 12.22 -8.44 -12.45
C ARG A 67 10.70 -8.43 -12.31
N ILE A 68 9.96 -7.82 -13.24
CA ILE A 68 8.50 -7.77 -13.23
C ILE A 68 7.95 -9.02 -13.93
N VAL A 69 7.19 -9.81 -13.19
CA VAL A 69 6.58 -11.05 -13.72
C VAL A 69 5.25 -10.78 -14.43
N GLY A 70 4.45 -9.83 -13.93
CA GLY A 70 3.16 -9.51 -14.54
C GLY A 70 2.29 -8.58 -13.69
N LYS A 71 1.07 -8.35 -14.17
CA LYS A 71 0.07 -7.50 -13.51
C LYS A 71 -0.95 -8.37 -12.77
N ALA A 72 -1.22 -8.04 -11.50
CA ALA A 72 -2.38 -8.60 -10.81
C ALA A 72 -3.66 -8.08 -11.49
N VAL A 73 -4.56 -8.98 -11.93
CA VAL A 73 -5.80 -8.60 -12.64
C VAL A 73 -7.09 -8.88 -11.87
N ALA A 74 -7.11 -9.84 -10.95
CA ALA A 74 -8.29 -10.17 -10.17
C ALA A 74 -7.94 -10.85 -8.84
N ILE A 75 -8.86 -10.79 -7.89
CA ILE A 75 -8.94 -11.70 -6.77
C ILE A 75 -9.84 -12.85 -7.21
N TRP A 76 -9.37 -14.09 -7.08
CA TRP A 76 -10.19 -15.27 -7.39
C TRP A 76 -10.81 -15.90 -6.14
N MET A 77 -10.14 -15.79 -4.99
CA MET A 77 -10.54 -16.38 -3.71
C MET A 77 -9.84 -15.66 -2.55
N HIS A 78 -10.50 -15.59 -1.40
CA HIS A 78 -9.91 -15.17 -0.13
C HIS A 78 -10.10 -16.27 0.91
N LYS A 79 -9.12 -16.49 1.79
CA LYS A 79 -9.25 -17.43 2.89
C LYS A 79 -8.69 -16.83 4.16
N GLU A 80 -9.51 -16.79 5.21
CA GLU A 80 -9.05 -16.33 6.51
C GLU A 80 -8.08 -17.34 7.15
N PRO A 81 -7.11 -16.87 7.96
CA PRO A 81 -6.20 -17.73 8.71
C PRO A 81 -6.93 -18.76 9.57
N GLY A 82 -6.33 -19.93 9.82
CA GLY A 82 -6.92 -21.00 10.62
C GLY A 82 -7.92 -21.88 9.84
N TRP A 83 -8.87 -22.48 10.57
CA TRP A 83 -9.83 -23.48 10.06
C TRP A 83 -11.08 -22.88 9.40
N HIS A 84 -10.93 -21.75 8.72
CA HIS A 84 -12.02 -21.13 7.96
C HIS A 84 -12.05 -21.66 6.52
N PHE A 85 -13.27 -21.87 6.01
CA PHE A 85 -13.46 -22.16 4.60
C PHE A 85 -13.13 -20.93 3.73
N PRO A 86 -12.71 -21.14 2.47
CA PRO A 86 -12.52 -20.04 1.54
C PRO A 86 -13.82 -19.28 1.28
N THR A 87 -13.70 -17.97 1.06
CA THR A 87 -14.79 -17.07 0.68
C THR A 87 -14.52 -16.44 -0.68
N PHE A 88 -15.61 -16.17 -1.41
CA PHE A 88 -15.57 -15.60 -2.77
C PHE A 88 -16.18 -14.20 -2.84
N ASN A 89 -16.53 -13.60 -1.69
CA ASN A 89 -17.16 -12.27 -1.63
C ASN A 89 -16.27 -11.14 -2.18
N ARG A 90 -14.96 -11.40 -2.32
CA ARG A 90 -13.98 -10.48 -2.92
C ARG A 90 -13.60 -10.86 -4.35
N ALA A 91 -14.16 -11.94 -4.90
CA ALA A 91 -13.80 -12.39 -6.22
C ALA A 91 -14.23 -11.36 -7.28
N GLY A 92 -13.30 -10.95 -8.13
CA GLY A 92 -13.51 -9.88 -9.09
C GLY A 92 -12.24 -9.13 -9.45
N SER A 93 -12.36 -8.20 -10.40
CA SER A 93 -11.28 -7.30 -10.79
C SER A 93 -11.01 -6.22 -9.74
N PHE A 94 -9.82 -5.64 -9.80
CA PHE A 94 -9.51 -4.42 -9.04
C PHE A 94 -10.26 -3.22 -9.65
N GLN A 95 -10.79 -2.33 -8.80
CA GLN A 95 -11.40 -1.07 -9.20
C GLN A 95 -10.39 0.07 -9.12
#